data_AF-A0A3N5AXI8-F1
#
_entry.id   AF-A0A3N5AXI8-F1
#
_cell.length_a   1.000
_cell.length_b   1.000
_cell.length_c   1.000
_cell.angle_alpha   90.00
_cell.angle_beta   90.00
_cell.angle_gamma   90.00
#
_symmetry.space_group_name_H-M   'P 1'
#
loop_
_entity.id
_entity.type
_entity.pdbx_description
1 polymer ?
#
loop_
_entity_poly.entity_id
_entity_poly.type
_entity_poly.pdbx_seq_one_letter_code
_entity_poly.pdbx_strand_id
1 'polypeptide(L)'
;MVGETIGDRIKHYEALLREMWAASAKYLGAFSVNLLVERVVWEVSLEYKEIELLQYDQNGVSCAKIAARLEENPDLPVEDMFVKFIARYVEILAKLLGHERAEEIRKKLGQLGEEFSGEPFASREA
;
A
#
# COMPACT_ATOMS: atom_id res chain seq x y z
N MET A 1 -2.40 -24.74 -15.94
CA MET A 1 -2.54 -23.53 -15.11
C MET A 1 -1.26 -22.75 -15.30
N VAL A 2 -1.31 -21.58 -15.96
CA VAL A 2 -0.13 -20.73 -16.08
C VAL A 2 0.06 -20.09 -14.71
N GLY A 3 1.13 -20.45 -14.00
CA GLY A 3 1.46 -19.81 -12.73
C GLY A 3 1.73 -18.33 -13.00
N GLU A 4 1.05 -17.46 -12.26
CA GLU A 4 1.24 -16.02 -12.38
C GLU A 4 2.70 -15.67 -12.07
N THR A 5 3.36 -14.93 -12.97
CA THR A 5 4.76 -14.60 -12.77
C THR A 5 4.90 -13.52 -11.71
N ILE A 6 6.05 -13.48 -11.02
CA ILE A 6 6.37 -12.38 -10.07
C ILE A 6 6.19 -11.01 -10.77
N GLY A 7 6.55 -10.90 -12.04
CA GLY A 7 6.37 -9.69 -12.83
C GLY A 7 4.90 -9.28 -13.01
N ASP A 8 4.00 -10.24 -13.20
CA ASP A 8 2.56 -9.96 -13.30
C ASP A 8 1.98 -9.49 -11.97
N ARG A 9 2.43 -10.08 -10.86
CA ARG A 9 2.05 -9.68 -9.49
C ARG A 9 2.49 -8.26 -9.16
N ILE A 10 3.71 -7.87 -9.51
CA ILE A 10 4.18 -6.48 -9.29
C ILE A 10 3.37 -5.50 -10.13
N LYS A 11 3.07 -5.83 -11.40
CA LYS A 11 2.24 -4.97 -12.25
C LYS A 11 0.84 -4.79 -11.65
N HIS A 12 0.27 -5.85 -11.10
CA HIS A 12 -1.01 -5.80 -10.40
C HIS A 12 -0.95 -4.81 -9.22
N TYR A 13 0.05 -4.94 -8.35
CA TYR A 13 0.22 -4.01 -7.23
C TYR A 13 0.55 -2.58 -7.66
N GLU A 14 1.38 -2.38 -8.69
CA GLU A 14 1.65 -1.04 -9.21
C GLU A 14 0.38 -0.36 -9.70
N ALA A 15 -0.49 -1.09 -10.42
CA ALA A 15 -1.78 -0.58 -10.85
C ALA A 15 -2.66 -0.17 -9.66
N LEU A 16 -2.77 -1.03 -8.64
CA LEU A 16 -3.55 -0.76 -7.43
C LEU A 16 -3.00 0.47 -6.67
N LEU A 17 -1.69 0.55 -6.48
CA LEU A 17 -1.06 1.69 -5.80
C LEU A 17 -1.24 3.00 -6.59
N ARG A 18 -1.21 2.94 -7.93
CA ARG A 18 -1.50 4.10 -8.78
C ARG A 18 -2.94 4.57 -8.63
N GLU A 19 -3.90 3.65 -8.59
CA GLU A 19 -5.31 3.99 -8.36
C GLU A 19 -5.52 4.60 -6.98
N MET A 20 -4.94 4.00 -5.94
CA MET A 20 -4.97 4.54 -4.57
C MET A 20 -4.36 5.93 -4.50
N TRP A 21 -3.18 6.12 -5.08
CA TRP A 21 -2.51 7.42 -5.13
C TRP A 21 -3.38 8.47 -5.84
N ALA A 22 -3.90 8.14 -7.02
CA ALA A 22 -4.72 9.06 -7.82
C ALA A 22 -6.05 9.39 -7.14
N ALA A 23 -6.69 8.42 -6.48
CA ALA A 23 -7.89 8.63 -5.70
C ALA A 23 -7.62 9.58 -4.53
N SER A 24 -6.58 9.31 -3.75
CA SER A 24 -6.21 10.15 -2.61
C SER A 24 -5.77 11.56 -3.03
N ALA A 25 -5.07 11.70 -4.16
CA ALA A 25 -4.56 12.98 -4.64
C ALA A 25 -5.68 13.95 -5.01
N LYS A 26 -6.84 13.44 -5.47
CA LYS A 26 -8.05 14.24 -5.73
C LYS A 26 -8.60 14.91 -4.46
N TYR A 27 -8.40 14.31 -3.29
CA TYR A 27 -8.96 14.82 -2.03
C TYR A 27 -7.92 15.55 -1.16
N LEU A 28 -6.68 15.04 -1.11
CA LEU A 28 -5.64 15.53 -0.22
C LEU A 28 -4.60 16.43 -0.93
N GLY A 29 -4.57 16.40 -2.27
CA GLY A 29 -3.50 16.99 -3.07
C GLY A 29 -2.26 16.10 -3.15
N ALA A 30 -1.54 16.16 -4.28
CA ALA A 30 -0.39 15.29 -4.56
C ALA A 30 0.72 15.37 -3.50
N PHE A 31 1.00 16.57 -2.97
CA PHE A 31 2.01 16.76 -1.93
C PHE A 31 1.68 15.97 -0.65
N SER A 32 0.45 16.08 -0.15
CA SER A 32 -0.01 15.38 1.05
C SER A 32 -0.01 13.86 0.85
N VAL A 33 -0.38 13.40 -0.35
CA VAL A 33 -0.32 11.97 -0.67
C VAL A 33 1.11 11.46 -0.70
N ASN A 34 2.06 12.25 -1.20
CA ASN A 34 3.47 11.84 -1.19
C ASN A 34 4.04 11.75 0.23
N LEU A 35 3.64 12.64 1.15
CA LEU A 35 4.00 12.51 2.56
C LEU A 35 3.38 11.27 3.21
N LEU A 36 2.14 10.92 2.85
CA LEU A 36 1.51 9.69 3.28
C LEU A 36 2.27 8.46 2.75
N VAL A 37 2.59 8.43 1.47
CA VAL A 37 3.39 7.35 0.85
C VAL A 37 4.75 7.24 1.54
N GLU A 38 5.45 8.35 1.75
CA GLU A 38 6.73 8.39 2.46
C GLU A 38 6.61 7.80 3.87
N ARG A 39 5.55 8.16 4.60
CA ARG A 39 5.29 7.61 5.93
C ARG A 39 5.08 6.09 5.89
N VAL A 40 4.30 5.60 4.93
CA VAL A 40 4.03 4.17 4.78
C VAL A 40 5.30 3.41 4.37
N VAL A 41 6.09 3.94 3.42
CA VAL A 41 7.39 3.38 3.02
C VAL A 41 8.27 3.22 4.25
N TRP A 42 8.38 4.26 5.08
CA TRP A 42 9.18 4.22 6.30
C TRP A 42 8.69 3.15 7.30
N GLU A 43 7.37 3.02 7.52
CA GLU A 43 6.84 2.01 8.45
C GLU A 43 7.04 0.57 7.95
N VAL A 44 6.89 0.35 6.64
CA VAL A 44 7.03 -0.97 6.03
C VAL A 44 8.50 -1.35 5.85
N SER A 45 9.41 -0.39 5.64
CA SER A 45 10.84 -0.68 5.44
C SER A 45 11.54 -1.24 6.68
N LEU A 46 10.92 -1.10 7.85
CA LEU A 46 11.38 -1.74 9.09
C LEU A 46 11.38 -3.28 9.01
N GLU A 47 10.58 -3.85 8.11
CA GLU A 47 10.47 -5.30 7.89
C GLU A 47 10.83 -5.69 6.45
N TYR A 48 10.46 -4.86 5.47
CA TYR A 48 10.69 -5.11 4.04
C TYR A 48 11.48 -3.97 3.40
N LYS A 49 12.81 -4.07 3.46
CA LYS A 49 13.71 -2.99 3.02
C LYS A 49 13.54 -2.62 1.54
N GLU A 50 13.14 -3.57 0.70
CA GLU A 50 12.92 -3.38 -0.73
C GLU A 50 11.83 -2.34 -1.04
N ILE A 51 10.89 -2.08 -0.12
CA ILE A 51 9.88 -1.05 -0.31
C ILE A 51 10.47 0.35 -0.44
N GLU A 52 11.70 0.59 0.05
CA GLU A 52 12.45 1.84 -0.13
C GLU A 52 12.77 2.13 -1.61
N LEU A 53 12.67 1.10 -2.47
CA LEU A 53 12.84 1.25 -3.92
C LEU A 53 11.56 1.74 -4.61
N LEU A 54 10.42 1.82 -3.91
CA LEU A 54 9.19 2.38 -4.45
C LEU A 54 9.43 3.81 -4.91
N GLN A 55 9.15 4.10 -6.17
CA GLN A 55 9.30 5.44 -6.72
C GLN A 55 7.95 6.15 -6.62
N TYR A 56 7.97 7.39 -6.16
CA TYR A 56 6.78 8.21 -6.10
C TYR A 56 7.13 9.69 -6.29
N ASP A 57 6.29 10.41 -7.03
CA ASP A 57 6.45 11.83 -7.31
C ASP A 57 5.08 12.50 -7.51
N GLN A 58 5.06 13.70 -8.09
CA GLN A 58 3.81 14.43 -8.38
C GLN A 58 2.91 13.75 -9.44
N ASN A 59 3.40 12.73 -10.14
CA ASN A 59 2.71 12.02 -11.21
C ASN A 59 2.19 10.64 -10.77
N GLY A 60 2.51 10.18 -9.56
CA GLY A 60 2.04 8.91 -9.02
C GLY A 60 3.15 8.03 -8.47
N VAL A 61 2.98 6.71 -8.62
CA VAL A 61 3.88 5.68 -8.08
C VAL A 61 4.36 4.72 -9.16
N SER A 62 5.53 4.12 -8.95
CA SER A 62 6.17 3.14 -9.84
C SER A 62 6.93 2.09 -9.04
N CYS A 63 6.75 0.82 -9.41
CA CYS A 63 7.44 -0.32 -8.81
C CYS A 63 8.63 -0.79 -9.66
N ALA A 64 9.05 -0.03 -10.68
CA ALA A 64 10.09 -0.45 -11.63
C ALA A 64 11.41 -0.88 -10.97
N LYS A 65 11.86 -0.15 -9.93
CA LYS A 65 13.07 -0.53 -9.19
C LYS A 65 12.90 -1.76 -8.30
N ILE A 66 11.70 -1.95 -7.74
CA ILE A 66 11.35 -3.18 -6.99
C ILE A 66 11.35 -4.37 -7.94
N ALA A 67 10.79 -4.22 -9.16
CA ALA A 67 10.80 -5.25 -10.19
C ALA A 67 12.23 -5.64 -10.61
N ALA A 68 13.10 -4.67 -10.86
CA ALA A 68 14.50 -4.94 -11.18
C ALA A 68 15.22 -5.70 -10.04
N ARG A 69 14.92 -5.36 -8.78
CA ARG A 69 15.51 -6.06 -7.62
C ARG A 69 15.02 -7.50 -7.48
N LEU A 70 13.77 -7.78 -7.88
CA LEU A 70 13.17 -9.10 -7.83
C LEU A 70 13.72 -10.06 -8.88
N GLU A 71 14.18 -9.54 -10.02
CA GLU A 71 14.95 -10.34 -11.00
C GLU A 71 16.26 -10.86 -10.40
N GLU A 72 16.86 -10.12 -9.46
CA GLU A 72 18.08 -10.50 -8.75
C GLU A 72 17.82 -11.40 -7.53
N ASN A 73 16.62 -11.32 -6.93
CA ASN A 73 16.23 -12.10 -5.75
C ASN A 73 14.73 -12.50 -5.79
N PRO A 74 14.39 -13.65 -6.41
CA PRO A 74 13.00 -14.08 -6.60
C PRO A 74 12.26 -14.49 -5.31
N ASP A 75 12.98 -14.77 -4.22
CA ASP A 75 12.41 -15.30 -2.98
C ASP A 75 11.82 -14.21 -2.06
N LEU A 76 11.85 -12.95 -2.50
CA LEU A 76 11.30 -11.84 -1.74
C LEU A 76 9.77 -12.00 -1.55
N PRO A 77 9.24 -11.72 -0.35
CA PRO A 77 7.81 -11.85 -0.04
C PRO A 77 7.00 -10.66 -0.59
N VAL A 78 6.91 -10.57 -1.92
CA VAL A 78 6.27 -9.45 -2.64
C VAL A 78 4.84 -9.20 -2.20
N GLU A 79 4.04 -10.26 -2.05
CA GLU A 79 2.65 -10.15 -1.61
C GLU A 79 2.55 -9.46 -0.26
N ASP A 80 3.24 -10.00 0.73
CA ASP A 80 3.11 -9.56 2.11
C ASP A 80 3.57 -8.12 2.26
N MET A 81 4.68 -7.77 1.58
CA MET A 81 5.18 -6.40 1.53
C MET A 81 4.12 -5.41 0.99
N PHE A 82 3.49 -5.71 -0.15
CA PHE A 82 2.49 -4.81 -0.74
C PHE A 82 1.17 -4.81 0.03
N VAL A 83 0.71 -5.97 0.51
CA VAL A 83 -0.46 -6.09 1.40
C VAL A 83 -0.28 -5.24 2.65
N LYS A 84 0.90 -5.30 3.27
CA LYS A 84 1.24 -4.51 4.45
C LYS A 84 1.31 -3.02 4.13
N PHE A 85 1.88 -2.64 2.98
CA PHE A 85 1.86 -1.27 2.49
C PHE A 85 0.42 -0.74 2.37
N ILE A 86 -0.46 -1.47 1.70
CA ILE A 86 -1.85 -1.07 1.48
C ILE A 86 -2.59 -0.93 2.81
N ALA A 87 -2.43 -1.91 3.71
CA ALA A 87 -3.06 -1.88 5.03
C ALA A 87 -2.64 -0.64 5.84
N ARG A 88 -1.34 -0.32 5.86
CA ARG A 88 -0.81 0.87 6.55
C ARG A 88 -1.26 2.17 5.92
N TYR A 89 -1.29 2.22 4.59
CA TYR A 89 -1.79 3.37 3.85
C TYR A 89 -3.25 3.67 4.19
N VAL A 90 -4.10 2.64 4.17
CA VAL A 90 -5.52 2.77 4.52
C VAL A 90 -5.68 3.14 5.99
N GLU A 91 -4.90 2.55 6.91
CA GLU A 91 -4.93 2.88 8.34
C GLU A 91 -4.62 4.36 8.60
N ILE A 92 -3.57 4.90 7.97
CA ILE A 92 -3.21 6.30 8.16
C ILE A 92 -4.27 7.20 7.53
N LEU A 93 -4.78 6.88 6.34
CA LEU A 93 -5.91 7.61 5.74
C LEU A 93 -7.14 7.61 6.65
N ALA A 94 -7.47 6.47 7.22
CA ALA A 94 -8.54 6.31 8.20
C ALA A 94 -8.37 7.27 9.38
N LYS A 95 -7.17 7.34 9.95
CA LYS A 95 -6.85 8.26 11.06
C LYS A 95 -6.96 9.73 10.64
N LEU A 96 -6.58 10.07 9.41
CA LEU A 96 -6.71 11.42 8.85
C LEU A 96 -8.18 11.82 8.58
N LEU A 97 -9.03 10.86 8.19
CA LEU A 97 -10.44 11.09 7.84
C LEU A 97 -11.40 11.06 9.05
N GLY A 98 -10.92 10.58 10.20
CA GLY A 98 -11.72 10.35 11.40
C GLY A 98 -12.29 8.93 11.49
N HIS A 99 -12.44 8.43 12.72
CA HIS A 99 -12.76 7.04 13.05
C HIS A 99 -14.02 6.50 12.35
N GLU A 100 -15.05 7.33 12.19
CA GLU A 100 -16.32 6.91 11.57
C GLU A 100 -16.15 6.56 10.08
N ARG A 101 -15.46 7.43 9.32
CA ARG A 101 -15.17 7.20 7.89
C ARG A 101 -14.17 6.07 7.68
N ALA A 102 -13.22 5.92 8.60
CA ALA A 102 -12.28 4.80 8.61
C ALA A 102 -12.97 3.43 8.67
N GLU A 103 -13.98 3.29 9.53
CA GLU A 103 -14.71 2.05 9.72
C GLU A 103 -15.56 1.65 8.51
N GLU A 104 -16.14 2.64 7.83
CA GLU A 104 -16.88 2.40 6.59
C GLU A 104 -15.96 1.89 5.48
N ILE A 105 -14.75 2.44 5.37
CA ILE A 105 -13.74 2.00 4.39
C ILE A 105 -13.27 0.58 4.73
N ARG A 106 -12.98 0.29 6.00
CA ARG A 106 -12.60 -1.05 6.46
C ARG A 106 -13.67 -2.09 6.12
N LYS A 107 -14.93 -1.80 6.43
CA LYS A 107 -16.06 -2.69 6.13
C LYS A 107 -16.17 -2.97 4.63
N LYS A 108 -15.98 -1.96 3.78
CA LYS A 108 -15.98 -2.13 2.32
C LYS A 108 -14.81 -2.98 1.84
N LEU A 109 -13.62 -2.78 2.39
CA LEU A 109 -12.43 -3.58 2.04
C LEU A 109 -12.55 -5.05 2.49
N GLY A 110 -13.05 -5.30 3.70
CA GLY A 110 -13.31 -6.66 4.19
C GLY A 110 -14.42 -7.40 3.44
N GLN A 111 -15.35 -6.66 2.81
CA GLN A 111 -16.34 -7.24 1.89
C GLN A 111 -15.75 -7.53 0.50
N LEU A 112 -14.68 -6.83 0.11
CA LEU A 112 -13.97 -7.01 -1.15
C LEU A 112 -12.89 -8.11 -1.06
N GLY A 113 -12.37 -8.41 0.12
CA GLY A 113 -11.41 -9.48 0.34
C GLY A 113 -11.67 -10.21 1.65
N GLU A 114 -12.13 -11.46 1.57
CA GLU A 114 -12.12 -12.40 2.70
C GLU A 114 -10.69 -12.76 3.19
N GLU A 115 -9.63 -12.16 2.63
CA GLU A 115 -8.22 -12.37 3.02
C GLU A 115 -7.62 -11.29 3.94
N PHE A 116 -8.30 -10.16 4.20
CA PHE A 116 -7.76 -9.06 5.02
C PHE A 116 -8.31 -9.03 6.45
N SER A 117 -8.51 -10.18 7.09
CA SER A 117 -8.94 -10.25 8.50
C SER A 117 -7.82 -9.83 9.46
N GLY A 118 -7.49 -8.54 9.47
CA GLY A 118 -6.65 -7.89 10.47
C GLY A 118 -7.47 -7.35 11.65
N GLU A 119 -6.85 -7.35 12.84
CA GLU A 119 -7.46 -6.92 14.10
C GLU A 119 -8.05 -5.50 14.06
N PRO A 120 -9.10 -5.23 14.87
CA PRO A 120 -9.74 -3.92 14.95
C PRO A 120 -8.73 -2.81 15.29
N PHE A 121 -8.96 -1.60 14.76
CA PHE A 121 -8.22 -0.41 15.20
C PHE A 121 -8.58 -0.15 16.66
N ALA A 122 -7.80 -0.73 17.58
CA ALA A 122 -7.96 -0.46 18.99
C ALA A 122 -7.74 1.04 19.21
N SER A 123 -8.79 1.72 19.67
CA SER A 123 -8.73 3.09 20.18
C SER A 123 -7.84 3.08 21.42
N ARG A 124 -6.53 3.20 21.25
CA ARG A 124 -5.66 3.65 22.34
C ARG A 124 -5.71 5.16 22.36
N GLU A 125 -6.66 5.66 23.13
CA GLU A 125 -6.59 7.00 23.68
C GLU A 125 -5.38 7.07 24.64
N ALA A 126 -4.49 8.02 24.39
CA ALA A 126 -3.55 8.59 25.35
C ALA A 126 -3.22 10.02 24.92
#